data_AF-A0A856MTE0-F1
#
_entry.id   AF-A0A856MTE0-F1
#
_cell.length_a   1.000
_cell.length_b   1.000
_cell.length_c   1.000
_cell.angle_alpha   90.00
_cell.angle_beta   90.00
_cell.angle_gamma   90.00
#
_symmetry.space_group_name_H-M   'P 1'
#
loop_
_entity.id
_entity.type
_entity.pdbx_description
1 polymer ?
#
loop_
_entity_poly.entity_id
_entity_poly.type
_entity_poly.pdbx_seq_one_letter_code
_entity_poly.pdbx_strand_id
1 'polypeptide(L)' 'MHISIADDIKKRFHAAYAIRGLKISQVITELVEQWLKANEVTSLSDAKA' A
#
# COMPACT_ATOMS: atom_id res chain seq x y z
N MET A 1 12.86 3.71 -5.43
CA MET A 1 12.91 3.23 -4.03
C MET A 1 13.00 1.71 -4.07
N HIS A 2 14.02 1.10 -3.45
CA HIS A 2 14.12 -0.36 -3.34
C HIS A 2 13.64 -0.77 -1.95
N ILE A 3 12.64 -1.65 -1.89
CA ILE A 3 12.02 -2.10 -0.64
C ILE A 3 12.23 -3.60 -0.52
N SER A 4 12.78 -4.04 0.61
CA SER A 4 12.85 -5.45 0.95
C SER A 4 11.59 -5.87 1.69
N ILE A 5 10.98 -6.98 1.27
CA ILE A 5 9.78 -7.55 1.86
C ILE A 5 10.09 -9.01 2.20
N ALA A 6 9.66 -9.46 3.38
CA ALA A 6 9.83 -10.85 3.80
C ALA A 6 9.08 -11.82 2.87
N ASP A 7 9.65 -13.00 2.62
CA ASP A 7 9.12 -13.93 1.63
C ASP A 7 7.76 -14.53 1.99
N ASP A 8 7.48 -14.70 3.29
CA ASP A 8 6.16 -15.12 3.77
C ASP A 8 5.10 -14.08 3.43
N ILE A 9 5.42 -12.79 3.57
CA ILE A 9 4.55 -11.68 3.20
C ILE A 9 4.34 -11.63 1.68
N LYS A 10 5.41 -11.81 0.89
CA LYS A 10 5.30 -11.88 -0.58
C LYS A 10 4.33 -12.99 -1.02
N LYS A 11 4.43 -14.18 -0.41
CA LYS A 11 3.55 -15.32 -0.72
C LYS A 11 2.09 -15.03 -0.40
N ARG A 12 1.82 -14.49 0.80
CA ARG A 12 0.46 -14.12 1.22
C ARG A 12 -0.12 -13.01 0.35
N PHE A 13 0.68 -12.00 0.02
CA PHE A 13 0.30 -10.93 -0.88
C PHE A 13 -0.01 -11.49 -2.28
N HIS A 14 0.83 -12.39 -2.80
CA HIS A 14 0.63 -13.04 -4.09
C HIS A 14 -0.71 -13.76 -4.19
N ALA A 15 -1.01 -14.62 -3.22
CA ALA A 15 -2.28 -15.31 -3.17
C ALA A 15 -3.47 -14.33 -3.14
N ALA A 16 -3.37 -13.26 -2.35
CA ALA A 16 -4.44 -12.28 -2.20
C ALA A 16 -4.69 -11.42 -3.46
N TYR A 17 -3.65 -10.92 -4.12
CA TYR A 17 -3.84 -10.09 -5.32
C TYR A 17 -4.19 -10.93 -6.55
N ALA A 18 -3.71 -12.17 -6.65
CA ALA A 18 -4.00 -13.07 -7.76
C ALA A 18 -5.51 -13.35 -7.88
N ILE A 19 -6.22 -13.46 -6.75
CA ILE A 19 -7.68 -13.60 -6.70
C ILE A 19 -8.40 -12.41 -7.36
N ARG A 20 -7.81 -11.20 -7.26
CA ARG A 20 -8.38 -9.99 -7.86
C ARG A 20 -8.10 -9.88 -9.37
N GLY A 21 -7.24 -10.74 -9.94
CA GLY A 21 -6.87 -10.71 -11.36
C GLY A 21 -6.09 -9.47 -11.80
N LEU A 22 -5.50 -8.73 -10.85
CA LEU A 22 -4.77 -7.49 -11.11
C LEU A 22 -3.25 -7.71 -11.20
N LYS A 23 -2.55 -6.79 -11.84
CA LYS A 23 -1.09 -6.75 -11.81
C LYS A 23 -0.61 -6.31 -10.41
N ILE A 24 0.53 -6.84 -9.98
CA ILE A 24 1.22 -6.43 -8.74
C ILE A 24 1.30 -4.91 -8.60
N SER A 25 1.71 -4.23 -9.68
CA SER A 25 1.91 -2.79 -9.66
C SER A 25 0.62 -2.04 -9.37
N GLN A 26 -0.52 -2.48 -9.92
CA GLN A 26 -1.82 -1.84 -9.69
C GLN A 26 -2.21 -1.95 -8.22
N VAL A 27 -2.08 -3.13 -7.62
CA VAL A 27 -2.43 -3.34 -6.21
C VAL A 27 -1.50 -2.57 -5.28
N ILE A 28 -0.20 -2.51 -5.59
CA ILE A 28 0.74 -1.68 -4.82
C ILE A 28 0.36 -0.20 -4.92
N THR A 29 0.04 0.31 -6.12
CA THR A 29 -0.40 1.69 -6.31
C THR A 29 -1.65 2.00 -5.49
N GLU A 30 -2.67 1.13 -5.53
CA GLU A 30 -3.89 1.30 -4.71
C GLU A 30 -3.58 1.38 -3.21
N LEU A 31 -2.71 0.50 -2.71
CA LEU A 31 -2.34 0.48 -1.28
C LEU A 31 -1.58 1.74 -0.88
N VAL A 32 -0.68 2.22 -1.73
CA VAL A 32 0.05 3.48 -1.49
C VAL A 32 -0.92 4.65 -1.46
N GLU A 33 -1.84 4.76 -2.41
CA GLU A 33 -2.85 5.83 -2.42
C GLU A 33 -3.77 5.78 -1.20
N GLN A 34 -4.20 4.58 -0.77
CA GLN A 34 -5.01 4.41 0.43
C GLN A 34 -4.25 4.85 1.69
N TRP A 35 -2.98 4.49 1.79
CA TRP A 35 -2.13 4.89 2.91
C TRP A 35 -1.91 6.41 2.93
N LEU A 36 -1.66 7.02 1.77
CA LEU A 36 -1.55 8.47 1.64
C LEU A 36 -2.86 9.17 2.05
N LYS A 37 -4.01 8.75 1.53
CA LYS A 37 -5.31 9.33 1.90
C LYS A 37 -5.59 9.22 3.40
N ALA A 38 -5.24 8.10 4.03
CA ALA A 38 -5.43 7.91 5.47
C ALA A 38 -4.54 8.84 6.31
N ASN A 39 -3.31 9.11 5.86
CA ASN A 39 -2.30 9.82 6.63
C ASN A 39 -2.15 11.31 6.26
N GLU A 40 -2.53 11.72 5.05
CA GLU A 40 -2.58 13.13 4.62
C GLU A 40 -3.68 13.89 5.36
N VAL A 41 -4.79 13.22 5.70
CA VAL A 41 -5.88 13.79 6.51
C VAL A 41 -5.41 14.07 7.95
N THR A 42 -4.48 13.28 8.48
CA THR A 42 -3.86 13.53 9.79
C THR A 42 -2.90 14.72 9.74
N SER A 43 -2.15 14.88 8.64
CA SER A 43 -1.13 15.94 8.52
C SER A 43 -1.71 17.36 8.35
N LEU A 44 -2.97 17.53 7.93
CA LEU A 44 -3.59 18.85 7.82
C LEU A 44 -4.13 19.41 9.16
N SER A 45 -4.24 18.56 10.18
CA SER A 45 -4.80 18.96 11.49
C SER A 45 -3.74 19.48 12.47
N ASP A 46 -2.46 19.15 12.24
CA ASP A 46 -1.34 19.58 13.09
C ASP A 46 -0.56 20.78 12.53
N ALA A 47 -0.91 21.29 11.35
CA ALA A 47 -0.23 22.44 10.71
C ALA A 47 -0.82 23.81 11.09
N LYS A 48 -1.67 23.88 12.12
CA LYS A 48 -2.21 25.13 12.67
C LYS A 48 -2.30 25.07 14.20
N ALA A 49 -1.15 25.12 14.86
CA ALA A 49 -1.02 25.50 16.27
C ALA A 49 0.15 26.47 16.42
#